data_AF-A0A7X1LAD3-F1
#
_entry.id   AF-A0A7X1LAD3-F1
#
_cell.length_a   1.000
_cell.length_b   1.000
_cell.length_c   1.000
_cell.angle_alpha   90.00
_cell.angle_beta   90.00
_cell.angle_gamma   90.00
#
_symmetry.space_group_name_H-M   'P 1'
#
loop_
_entity.id
_entity.type
_entity.pdbx_description
1 polymer ?
#
loop_
_entity_poly.entity_id
_entity_poly.type
_entity_poly.pdbx_seq_one_letter_code
_entity_poly.pdbx_strand_id
1 'polypeptide(L)'
;MRQKLDYLYDQYNRRTYVHPDPLEFLYNYQHIRDREIAGLIASSLAYGKVVQIQKSVSRVLKIMGESPFDYLNSTPESEILLHFQSFVHRFAGRSSFGPADRYQAYHSRLRVDI
;
A
#
# COMPACT_ATOMS: atom_id res chain seq x y z
N MET A 1 1.30 -7.59 -34.20
CA MET A 1 1.07 -6.87 -32.92
C MET A 1 2.10 -7.22 -31.86
N ARG A 2 2.32 -8.52 -31.58
CA ARG A 2 3.26 -9.01 -30.54
C ARG A 2 4.67 -8.40 -30.60
N GLN A 3 5.30 -8.42 -31.78
CA GLN A 3 6.64 -7.86 -31.99
C GLN A 3 6.76 -6.35 -31.69
N LYS A 4 5.69 -5.56 -31.86
CA LYS A 4 5.72 -4.13 -31.51
C LYS A 4 5.69 -3.92 -29.99
N LEU A 5 4.99 -4.80 -29.26
CA LEU A 5 4.94 -4.76 -27.80
C LEU A 5 6.27 -5.25 -27.20
N ASP A 6 6.86 -6.31 -27.77
CA ASP A 6 8.15 -6.84 -27.32
C ASP A 6 9.28 -5.83 -27.55
N TYR A 7 9.28 -5.12 -28.68
CA TYR A 7 10.24 -4.05 -28.96
C TYR A 7 10.12 -2.88 -27.96
N LEU A 8 8.89 -2.48 -27.60
CA LEU A 8 8.66 -1.47 -26.58
C LEU A 8 9.08 -1.96 -25.19
N TYR A 9 8.83 -3.23 -24.89
CA TYR A 9 9.26 -3.84 -23.64
C TYR A 9 10.79 -3.81 -23.50
N ASP A 10 11.54 -4.26 -24.51
CA ASP A 10 13.01 -4.26 -24.46
C ASP A 10 13.63 -2.85 -24.43
N GLN A 11 12.97 -1.87 -25.06
CA GLN A 11 13.41 -0.47 -25.05
C GLN A 11 13.23 0.21 -23.68
N TYR A 12 12.10 -0.03 -23.01
CA TYR A 12 11.70 0.73 -21.82
C TYR A 12 11.84 -0.06 -20.51
N ASN A 13 12.03 -1.38 -20.54
CA ASN A 13 12.31 -2.21 -19.36
C ASN A 13 13.77 -2.09 -18.89
N ARG A 14 14.24 -0.84 -18.72
CA ARG A 14 15.54 -0.55 -18.10
C ARG A 14 15.29 -0.05 -16.68
N ARG A 15 16.06 -0.53 -15.72
CA ARG A 15 16.02 -0.09 -14.31
C ARG A 15 16.19 1.43 -14.16
N THR A 16 16.82 2.09 -15.14
CA THR A 16 16.99 3.54 -15.21
C THR A 16 15.70 4.32 -15.49
N TYR A 17 14.65 3.68 -16.01
CA TYR A 17 13.31 4.27 -16.20
C TYR A 17 12.33 3.92 -15.08
N VAL A 18 12.80 3.18 -14.07
CA VAL A 18 12.01 2.87 -12.87
C VAL A 18 11.85 4.11 -12.00
N HIS A 19 12.54 5.22 -12.28
CA HIS A 19 12.25 6.50 -11.66
C HIS A 19 11.23 7.27 -12.51
N PRO A 20 10.03 7.61 -12.03
CA PRO A 20 9.55 7.64 -10.65
C PRO A 20 8.46 6.57 -10.38
N ASP A 21 8.69 5.34 -10.79
CA ASP A 21 7.78 4.23 -10.55
C ASP A 21 7.81 3.79 -9.06
N PRO A 22 6.65 3.46 -8.46
CA PRO A 22 6.56 2.86 -7.13
C PRO A 22 7.36 1.56 -6.95
N LEU A 23 7.77 0.88 -8.04
CA LEU A 23 8.62 -0.30 -7.99
C LEU A 23 9.95 -0.09 -7.26
N GLU A 24 10.44 1.16 -7.18
CA GLU A 24 11.64 1.50 -6.40
C GLU A 24 11.52 1.07 -4.93
N PHE A 25 10.33 1.15 -4.35
CA PHE A 25 10.12 0.80 -2.94
C PHE A 25 10.27 -0.71 -2.69
N LEU A 26 10.04 -1.57 -3.69
CA LEU A 26 10.20 -3.01 -3.51
C LEU A 26 11.68 -3.42 -3.41
N TYR A 27 12.59 -2.69 -4.05
CA TYR A 27 14.02 -3.00 -3.97
C TYR A 27 14.62 -2.74 -2.59
N ASN A 28 13.92 -1.99 -1.72
CA ASN A 28 14.37 -1.71 -0.36
C ASN A 28 14.20 -2.92 0.58
N TYR A 29 13.46 -3.94 0.18
CA TYR A 29 13.19 -5.10 1.03
C TYR A 29 13.91 -6.35 0.55
N GLN A 30 14.65 -7.01 1.45
CA GLN A 30 15.37 -8.24 1.11
C GLN A 30 14.44 -9.46 1.07
N HIS A 31 13.44 -9.52 1.94
CA HIS A 31 12.52 -10.65 2.01
C HIS A 31 11.34 -10.53 1.04
N ILE A 32 10.95 -11.66 0.44
CA ILE A 32 9.86 -11.69 -0.55
C ILE A 32 8.51 -11.28 0.05
N ARG A 33 8.27 -11.59 1.33
CA ARG A 33 7.02 -11.27 2.04
C ARG A 33 6.80 -9.76 2.15
N ASP A 34 7.86 -9.04 2.51
CA ASP A 34 7.83 -7.57 2.58
C ASP A 34 7.64 -6.94 1.19
N ARG A 35 8.27 -7.52 0.16
CA ARG A 35 8.08 -7.07 -1.23
C ARG A 35 6.64 -7.25 -1.70
N GLU A 36 6.01 -8.38 -1.40
CA GLU A 36 4.61 -8.63 -1.77
C GLU A 36 3.67 -7.63 -1.10
N ILE A 37 3.85 -7.37 0.19
CA ILE A 37 3.05 -6.37 0.93
C ILE A 37 3.28 -4.97 0.36
N ALA A 38 4.54 -4.58 0.14
CA ALA A 38 4.87 -3.28 -0.43
C ALA A 38 4.32 -3.12 -1.85
N GLY A 39 4.38 -4.16 -2.67
CA GLY A 39 3.81 -4.18 -4.02
C GLY A 39 2.28 -4.08 -4.01
N LEU A 40 1.62 -4.77 -3.10
CA LEU A 40 0.17 -4.68 -2.93
C LEU A 40 -0.25 -3.25 -2.54
N ILE A 41 0.45 -2.64 -1.57
CA ILE A 41 0.20 -1.25 -1.16
C ILE A 41 0.46 -0.29 -2.34
N ALA A 42 1.56 -0.47 -3.06
CA ALA A 42 1.92 0.35 -4.20
C ALA A 42 0.84 0.30 -5.29
N SER A 43 0.41 -0.90 -5.67
CA SER A 43 -0.64 -1.10 -6.67
C SER A 43 -2.00 -0.52 -6.23
N SER A 44 -2.34 -0.66 -4.95
CA SER A 44 -3.56 -0.11 -4.36
C SER A 44 -3.59 1.42 -4.39
N LEU A 45 -2.44 2.08 -4.43
CA LEU A 45 -2.30 3.54 -4.46
C LEU A 45 -1.90 4.07 -5.84
N ALA A 46 -1.75 3.21 -6.84
CA ALA A 46 -1.21 3.55 -8.17
C ALA A 46 -2.21 4.26 -9.09
N TYR A 47 -2.94 5.24 -8.55
CA TYR A 47 -3.87 6.06 -9.33
C TYR A 47 -3.63 7.56 -9.11
N GLY A 48 -3.50 8.32 -10.20
CA GLY A 48 -3.24 9.76 -10.17
C GLY A 48 -1.82 10.13 -10.62
N LYS A 49 -1.30 11.25 -10.12
CA LYS A 49 0.03 11.74 -10.51
C LYS A 49 1.11 10.89 -9.87
N VAL A 50 2.10 10.45 -10.65
CA VAL A 50 3.21 9.58 -10.21
C VAL A 50 3.91 10.10 -8.94
N VAL A 51 4.22 11.41 -8.89
CA VAL A 51 4.82 12.04 -7.69
C VAL A 51 3.96 11.88 -6.44
N GLN A 52 2.63 11.91 -6.59
CA GLN A 52 1.70 11.74 -5.47
C GLN A 52 1.58 10.27 -5.05
N ILE A 53 1.58 9.35 -6.01
CA ILE A 53 1.61 7.91 -5.77
C ILE A 53 2.84 7.58 -4.93
N GLN A 54 4.04 8.01 -5.37
CA GLN A 54 5.28 7.79 -4.63
C GLN A 54 5.23 8.36 -3.21
N LYS A 55 4.73 9.58 -3.02
CA LYS A 55 4.59 10.19 -1.69
C LYS A 55 3.69 9.38 -0.77
N SER A 56 2.57 8.87 -1.29
CA SER A 56 1.62 8.09 -0.48
C SER A 56 2.15 6.71 -0.13
N VAL A 57 2.74 6.00 -1.09
CA VAL A 57 3.38 4.70 -0.85
C VAL A 57 4.52 4.85 0.15
N SER A 58 5.40 5.83 -0.05
CA SER A 58 6.50 6.12 0.89
C SER A 58 5.99 6.41 2.30
N ARG A 59 4.91 7.19 2.45
CA ARG A 59 4.33 7.49 3.76
C ARG A 59 3.82 6.23 4.46
N VAL A 60 3.15 5.33 3.74
CA VAL A 60 2.64 4.08 4.33
C VAL A 60 3.78 3.18 4.76
N LEU A 61 4.73 2.92 3.87
CA LEU A 61 5.86 2.05 4.15
C LEU A 61 6.75 2.59 5.26
N LYS A 62 6.91 3.91 5.36
CA LYS A 62 7.66 4.54 6.45
C LYS A 62 7.03 4.29 7.83
N ILE A 63 5.70 4.20 7.91
CA ILE A 63 5.00 3.87 9.17
C ILE A 63 5.20 2.39 9.52
N MET A 64 5.23 1.52 8.51
CA MET A 64 5.44 0.08 8.67
C MET A 64 6.89 -0.30 8.99
N GLY A 65 7.86 0.59 8.75
CA GLY A 65 9.26 0.40 9.11
C GLY A 65 10.01 -0.53 8.16
N GLU A 66 11.01 -1.24 8.68
CA GLU A 66 11.93 -2.06 7.89
C GLU A 66 11.33 -3.37 7.39
N SER A 67 10.29 -3.89 8.06
CA SER A 67 9.53 -5.06 7.62
C SER A 67 8.02 -4.81 7.76
N PRO A 68 7.33 -4.52 6.64
CA PRO A 68 5.88 -4.51 6.58
C PRO A 68 5.24 -5.81 7.04
N PHE A 69 5.90 -6.96 6.82
CA PHE A 69 5.41 -8.25 7.29
C PHE A 69 5.41 -8.32 8.82
N ASP A 70 6.51 -7.97 9.47
CA ASP A 70 6.59 -8.00 10.93
C ASP A 70 5.63 -6.98 11.55
N TYR A 71 5.54 -5.77 11.00
CA TYR A 71 4.58 -4.76 11.43
C TYR A 71 3.14 -5.29 11.45
N LEU A 72 2.71 -5.99 10.39
CA LEU A 72 1.35 -6.54 10.31
C LEU A 72 1.13 -7.71 11.28
N ASN A 73 2.17 -8.48 11.62
CA ASN A 73 2.04 -9.58 12.57
C ASN A 73 2.11 -9.13 14.03
N SER A 74 2.87 -8.08 14.33
CA SER A 74 3.11 -7.61 15.70
C SER A 74 2.14 -6.51 16.15
N THR A 75 1.52 -5.79 15.21
CA THR A 75 0.69 -4.62 15.52
C THR A 75 -0.79 -5.00 15.56
N PRO A 76 -1.51 -4.75 16.67
CA PRO A 76 -2.94 -5.00 16.74
C PRO A 76 -3.71 -4.08 15.77
N GLU A 77 -4.81 -4.58 15.21
CA GLU A 77 -5.62 -3.88 14.21
C GLU A 77 -6.04 -2.46 14.66
N SER A 78 -6.41 -2.30 15.94
CA SER A 78 -6.79 -0.99 16.50
C SER A 78 -5.67 0.05 16.42
N GLU A 79 -4.43 -0.38 16.57
CA GLU A 79 -3.25 0.49 16.50
C GLU A 79 -2.90 0.81 15.05
N ILE A 80 -3.04 -0.16 14.14
CA ILE A 80 -2.91 0.07 12.69
C ILE A 80 -3.91 1.16 12.24
N LEU A 81 -5.17 1.06 12.65
CA LEU A 81 -6.20 2.05 12.32
C LEU A 81 -5.84 3.44 12.87
N LEU A 82 -5.26 3.52 14.07
CA LEU A 82 -4.81 4.78 14.65
C LEU A 82 -3.63 5.37 13.86
N HIS A 83 -2.64 4.56 13.47
CA HIS A 83 -1.50 4.99 12.67
C HIS A 83 -1.91 5.57 11.31
N PHE A 84 -2.97 5.02 10.70
CA PHE A 84 -3.46 5.43 9.39
C PHE A 84 -4.70 6.35 9.42
N GLN A 85 -5.17 6.79 10.60
CA GLN A 85 -6.40 7.59 10.75
C GLN A 85 -6.43 8.90 9.94
N SER A 86 -5.25 9.47 9.68
CA SER A 86 -5.06 10.73 8.95
C SER A 86 -4.51 10.53 7.54
N PHE A 87 -4.38 9.28 7.10
CA PHE A 87 -3.91 8.96 5.77
C PHE A 87 -5.00 9.29 4.74
N VAL A 88 -4.64 10.13 3.77
CA VAL A 88 -5.53 10.54 2.68
C VAL A 88 -4.76 10.45 1.37
N HIS A 89 -5.31 9.74 0.39
CA HIS A 89 -4.76 9.67 -0.95
C HIS A 89 -5.81 10.13 -1.98
N ARG A 90 -5.84 11.45 -2.24
CA ARG A 90 -6.63 12.15 -3.27
C ARG A 90 -8.11 11.79 -3.34
N PHE A 91 -8.45 10.68 -4.01
CA PHE A 91 -9.81 10.16 -4.18
C PHE A 91 -10.21 9.20 -3.05
N ALA A 92 -9.24 8.57 -2.37
CA ALA A 92 -9.42 8.03 -1.03
C ALA A 92 -9.28 9.18 -0.02
N GLY A 93 -10.17 10.16 -0.14
CA GLY A 93 -10.52 11.05 0.97
C GLY A 93 -11.51 10.34 1.89
N ARG A 94 -11.70 10.87 3.10
CA ARG A 94 -12.71 10.39 4.06
C ARG A 94 -14.12 10.56 3.45
N SER A 95 -14.53 9.67 2.54
CA SER A 95 -15.91 9.56 2.11
C SER A 95 -16.67 8.83 3.21
N SER A 96 -17.15 9.61 4.17
CA SER A 96 -18.27 9.24 5.04
C SER A 96 -18.11 7.92 5.82
N PHE A 97 -16.92 7.63 6.35
CA PHE A 97 -16.84 6.72 7.49
C PHE A 97 -17.21 7.54 8.73
N GLY A 98 -18.44 7.34 9.21
CA GLY A 98 -18.92 7.87 10.48
C GLY A 98 -18.01 7.48 11.65
N PRO A 99 -18.23 8.08 12.85
CA PRO A 99 -17.31 7.98 13.97
C PRO A 99 -16.97 6.53 14.33
N ALA A 100 -15.81 6.37 14.96
CA ALA A 100 -15.14 5.11 15.33
C ALA A 100 -16.00 4.05 16.06
N ASP A 101 -17.25 4.37 16.38
CA ASP A 101 -18.25 3.54 17.04
C ASP A 101 -18.65 2.28 16.23
N ARG A 102 -18.44 2.27 14.91
CA ARG A 102 -18.79 1.10 14.07
C ARG A 102 -17.87 -0.10 14.23
N TYR A 103 -16.64 0.07 14.74
CA TYR A 103 -15.73 -1.07 14.98
C TYR A 103 -16.18 -1.89 16.20
N GLN A 104 -16.71 -1.26 17.25
CA GLN A 104 -17.29 -1.98 18.38
C GLN A 104 -18.55 -2.78 17.98
N ALA A 105 -19.32 -2.27 17.02
CA ALA A 105 -20.52 -2.94 16.51
C ALA A 105 -20.23 -4.18 15.64
N TYR A 106 -19.04 -4.28 15.02
CA TYR A 106 -18.65 -5.45 14.22
C TYR A 106 -18.20 -6.62 15.12
N HIS A 107 -17.40 -6.34 16.16
CA HIS A 107 -16.96 -7.36 17.11
C HIS A 107 -18.07 -7.91 18.03
N SER A 108 -19.15 -7.16 18.23
CA SER A 108 -20.32 -7.63 18.97
C SER A 108 -21.24 -8.53 18.15
N ARG A 109 -21.17 -8.51 16.81
CA ARG A 109 -21.92 -9.45 15.95
C ARG A 109 -21.22 -10.80 15.76
N LEU A 110 -19.89 -10.84 15.75
CA LEU A 110 -19.12 -12.09 15.61
C LEU A 110 -19.09 -12.97 16.87
N ARG A 111 -19.62 -12.50 18.00
CA ARG A 111 -19.71 -13.26 19.26
C ARG A 111 -21.05 -13.96 19.50
N VAL A 112 -22.03 -13.80 18.60
CA VAL A 112 -23.38 -14.38 18.78
C VAL A 112 -23.65 -15.58 17.86
N ASP A 113 -22.75 -15.88 16.90
CA ASP A 113 -22.89 -17.00 15.95
C ASP A 113 -21.85 -18.12 16.17
N ILE A 114 -21.53 -18.46 17.43
CA ILE A 114 -20.86 -19.73 17.81
C ILE A 114 -21.64 -20.38 18.96
#